data_AF-A0A645FJ41-F1
#
_entry.id   AF-A0A645FJ41-F1
#
_cell.length_a   1.000
_cell.length_b   1.000
_cell.length_c   1.000
_cell.angle_alpha   90.00
_cell.angle_beta   90.00
_cell.angle_gamma   90.00
#
_symmetry.space_group_name_H-M   'P 1'
#
loop_
_entity.id
_entity.type
_entity.pdbx_description
1 polymer ?
#
loop_
_entity_poly.entity_id
_entity_poly.type
_entity_poly.pdbx_seq_one_letter_code
_entity_poly.pdbx_strand_id
1 'polypeptide(L)'
;MFYQRVARRDWFSGNPYTLYAGGDYPSARITNYQNPDGPRIFLLRDSYGCAMTPFLSLACGELITFDLRYFGEKDRLMNYVDWLKPDIVIMMYTSGRLSLDTLLQF
;
A
#
# COMPACT_ATOMS: atom_id res chain seq x y z
N MET A 1 -12.54 1.34 5.85
CA MET A 1 -12.37 2.69 5.28
C MET A 1 -12.38 3.73 6.39
N PHE A 2 -11.73 4.88 6.19
CA PHE A 2 -11.49 5.92 7.20
C PHE A 2 -12.26 7.21 6.86
N TYR A 3 -13.59 7.19 7.03
CA TYR A 3 -14.48 8.30 6.64
C TYR A 3 -14.10 9.65 7.28
N GLN A 4 -13.52 9.63 8.47
CA GLN A 4 -13.02 10.83 9.15
C GLN A 4 -11.98 11.62 8.35
N ARG A 5 -11.25 10.97 7.42
CA ARG A 5 -10.22 11.61 6.58
C ARG A 5 -10.81 12.57 5.54
N VAL A 6 -12.08 12.42 5.19
CA VAL A 6 -12.78 13.25 4.19
C VAL A 6 -13.98 13.99 4.78
N ALA A 7 -14.15 13.94 6.11
CA ALA A 7 -15.27 14.59 6.80
C ALA A 7 -15.25 16.11 6.64
N ARG A 8 -14.06 16.72 6.66
CA ARG A 8 -13.87 18.13 6.34
C ARG A 8 -13.51 18.28 4.86
N ARG A 9 -14.24 19.12 4.15
CA ARG A 9 -13.93 19.47 2.76
C ARG A 9 -12.72 20.39 2.71
N ASP A 10 -11.67 19.92 2.08
CA ASP A 10 -10.49 20.69 1.72
C ASP A 10 -10.22 20.48 0.23
N TRP A 11 -10.55 21.48 -0.57
CA TRP A 11 -10.51 21.41 -2.03
C TRP A 11 -9.11 21.57 -2.61
N PHE A 12 -8.15 22.08 -1.82
CA PHE A 12 -6.84 22.50 -2.33
C PHE A 12 -5.70 21.68 -1.74
N SER A 13 -5.78 21.30 -0.46
CA SER A 13 -4.72 20.56 0.23
C SER A 13 -5.13 19.14 0.67
N GLY A 14 -6.40 18.77 0.50
CA GLY A 14 -6.92 17.47 0.89
C GLY A 14 -6.49 16.34 -0.06
N ASN A 15 -6.07 15.19 0.50
CA ASN A 15 -5.85 13.96 -0.25
C ASN A 15 -7.01 12.97 0.01
N PRO A 16 -7.99 12.82 -0.92
CA PRO A 16 -9.13 11.93 -0.71
C PRO A 16 -8.75 10.43 -0.71
N TYR A 17 -7.59 10.05 -1.26
CA TYR A 17 -7.13 8.66 -1.24
C TYR A 17 -6.86 8.12 0.17
N THR A 18 -6.67 9.02 1.14
CA THR A 18 -6.53 8.68 2.55
C THR A 18 -7.79 8.03 3.14
N LEU A 19 -8.96 8.16 2.49
CA LEU A 19 -10.17 7.41 2.84
C LEU A 19 -9.95 5.89 2.81
N TYR A 20 -9.21 5.40 1.82
CA TYR A 20 -9.07 3.97 1.58
C TYR A 20 -7.99 3.35 2.48
N ALA A 21 -6.83 4.01 2.58
CA ALA A 21 -5.65 3.48 3.28
C ALA A 21 -5.38 4.13 4.64
N GLY A 22 -6.22 5.08 5.07
CA GLY A 22 -6.10 5.75 6.36
C GLY A 22 -5.05 6.85 6.41
N GLY A 23 -4.25 7.04 5.36
CA GLY A 23 -3.20 8.06 5.28
C GLY A 23 -2.15 7.71 4.23
N ASP A 24 -1.22 8.64 3.99
CA ASP A 24 -0.01 8.42 3.20
C ASP A 24 1.09 7.82 4.09
N TYR A 25 0.83 6.62 4.61
CA TYR A 25 1.79 5.90 5.44
C TYR A 25 2.84 5.20 4.57
N PRO A 26 4.11 5.14 5.02
CA PRO A 26 5.16 4.42 4.30
C PRO A 26 4.86 2.93 4.20
N SER A 27 4.19 2.37 5.21
CA SER A 27 3.63 1.04 5.16
C SER A 27 2.33 0.93 5.95
N ALA A 28 1.50 -0.04 5.58
CA ALA A 28 0.33 -0.45 6.35
C ALA A 28 0.19 -1.97 6.29
N ARG A 29 -0.29 -2.57 7.37
CA ARG A 29 -0.56 -4.00 7.49
C ARG A 29 -2.03 -4.21 7.81
N ILE A 30 -2.67 -5.09 7.06
CA ILE A 30 -4.08 -5.43 7.19
C ILE A 30 -4.17 -6.94 7.34
N THR A 31 -4.79 -7.41 8.41
CA THR A 31 -4.97 -8.83 8.70
C THR A 31 -6.44 -9.19 8.54
N ASN A 32 -6.72 -10.21 7.74
CA ASN A 32 -8.07 -10.70 7.51
C ASN A 32 -8.35 -11.93 8.38
N TYR A 33 -8.92 -11.71 9.56
CA TYR A 33 -9.26 -12.80 10.49
C TYR A 33 -10.36 -13.74 9.97
N GLN A 34 -11.06 -13.37 8.88
CA GLN A 34 -12.06 -14.25 8.24
C GLN A 34 -11.45 -15.16 7.18
N ASN A 35 -10.21 -14.91 6.77
CA ASN A 35 -9.46 -15.75 5.83
C ASN A 35 -8.02 -15.97 6.34
N PRO A 36 -7.84 -16.56 7.53
CA PRO A 36 -6.53 -16.63 8.18
C PRO A 36 -5.50 -17.46 7.38
N ASP A 37 -5.97 -18.43 6.59
CA ASP A 37 -5.14 -19.29 5.74
C ASP A 37 -4.96 -18.73 4.32
N GLY A 38 -5.48 -17.54 4.04
CA GLY A 38 -5.32 -16.86 2.77
C GLY A 38 -3.88 -16.40 2.53
N PRO A 39 -3.51 -16.10 1.28
CA PRO A 39 -2.14 -15.71 0.95
C PRO A 39 -1.72 -14.44 1.68
N ARG A 40 -0.42 -14.30 1.92
CA ARG A 40 0.23 -13.06 2.35
C ARG A 40 0.68 -12.30 1.11
N ILE A 41 0.12 -11.12 0.90
CA ILE A 41 0.41 -10.27 -0.26
C ILE A 41 1.20 -9.04 0.17
N PHE A 42 2.29 -8.77 -0.54
CA PHE A 42 3.06 -7.53 -0.43
C PHE A 42 2.76 -6.63 -1.64
N LEU A 43 2.20 -5.46 -1.40
CA LEU A 43 1.77 -4.50 -2.42
C LEU A 43 2.66 -3.26 -2.41
N LEU A 44 3.49 -3.11 -3.43
CA LEU A 44 4.17 -1.84 -3.76
C LEU A 44 3.19 -0.96 -4.53
N ARG A 45 2.93 0.25 -4.06
CA ARG A 45 1.90 1.13 -4.64
C ARG A 45 2.23 2.62 -4.59
N ASP A 46 1.58 3.37 -5.48
CA ASP A 46 1.35 4.81 -5.34
C ASP A 46 -0.08 5.09 -4.82
N SER A 47 -0.58 6.30 -5.05
CA SER A 47 -1.94 6.70 -4.66
C SER A 47 -3.04 5.92 -5.40
N TYR A 48 -2.77 5.37 -6.59
CA TYR A 48 -3.73 4.56 -7.34
C TYR A 48 -4.05 3.27 -6.58
N GLY A 49 -3.03 2.63 -6.02
CA GLY A 49 -3.19 1.41 -5.23
C GLY A 49 -3.95 1.59 -3.91
N CYS A 50 -4.14 2.82 -3.42
CA CYS A 50 -4.98 3.10 -2.24
C CYS A 50 -6.39 2.54 -2.42
N ALA A 51 -7.02 2.80 -3.57
CA ALA A 51 -8.40 2.40 -3.82
C ALA A 51 -8.56 0.87 -3.91
N MET A 52 -7.52 0.16 -4.33
CA MET A 52 -7.51 -1.31 -4.44
C MET A 52 -7.22 -2.02 -3.12
N THR A 53 -6.58 -1.33 -2.18
CA THR A 53 -6.20 -1.88 -0.86
C THR A 53 -7.35 -2.58 -0.13
N PRO A 54 -8.56 -1.99 0.04
CA PRO A 54 -9.66 -2.66 0.74
C PRO A 54 -10.18 -3.91 0.02
N PHE A 55 -10.15 -3.95 -1.32
CA PHE A 55 -10.63 -5.10 -2.08
C PHE A 55 -9.61 -6.24 -2.04
N LEU A 56 -8.32 -5.94 -2.20
CA LEU A 56 -7.24 -6.92 -2.07
C LEU A 56 -7.21 -7.52 -0.66
N SER A 57 -7.45 -6.73 0.39
CA SER A 57 -7.46 -7.25 1.77
C SER A 57 -8.56 -8.25 2.06
N LEU A 58 -9.64 -8.27 1.25
CA LEU A 58 -10.70 -9.27 1.39
C LEU A 58 -10.30 -10.61 0.76
N ALA A 59 -9.45 -10.58 -0.27
CA ALA A 59 -9.04 -11.76 -1.03
C ALA A 59 -7.84 -12.50 -0.43
N CYS A 60 -7.18 -11.94 0.59
CA CYS A 60 -5.97 -12.47 1.18
C CYS A 60 -6.09 -12.61 2.70
N GLY A 61 -5.15 -13.33 3.33
CA GLY A 61 -5.09 -13.46 4.79
C GLY A 61 -4.32 -12.31 5.44
N GLU A 62 -3.28 -11.82 4.75
CA GLU A 62 -2.55 -10.62 5.16
C GLU A 62 -2.21 -9.77 3.93
N LEU A 63 -2.46 -8.46 4.01
CA LEU A 63 -2.04 -7.48 3.01
C LEU A 63 -1.08 -6.49 3.65
N ILE A 64 0.10 -6.38 3.08
CA ILE A 64 1.09 -5.39 3.47
C ILE A 64 1.25 -4.43 2.30
N THR A 65 0.96 -3.15 2.50
CA THR A 65 1.13 -2.13 1.48
C THR A 65 2.35 -1.27 1.78
N PHE A 66 3.15 -0.96 0.77
CA PHE A 66 4.32 -0.09 0.86
C PHE A 66 4.24 1.02 -0.18
N ASP A 67 4.58 2.23 0.24
CA ASP A 67 4.69 3.40 -0.63
C ASP A 67 6.11 3.95 -0.57
N LEU A 68 6.88 3.69 -1.63
CA LEU A 68 8.31 4.01 -1.68
C LEU A 68 8.60 5.51 -1.65
N ARG A 69 7.59 6.37 -1.89
CA ARG A 69 7.75 7.83 -1.79
C ARG A 69 7.99 8.29 -0.35
N TYR A 70 7.49 7.52 0.61
CA TYR A 70 7.60 7.83 2.04
C TYR A 70 8.54 6.87 2.78
N PHE A 71 9.06 5.85 2.09
CA PHE A 71 9.99 4.88 2.65
C PHE A 71 11.43 5.34 2.42
N GLY A 72 12.03 5.96 3.43
CA GLY A 72 13.34 6.62 3.33
C GLY A 72 14.56 5.69 3.27
N GLU A 73 14.39 4.39 3.48
CA GLU A 73 15.51 3.44 3.59
C GLU A 73 15.33 2.27 2.61
N LYS A 74 15.66 2.50 1.34
CA LYS A 74 15.45 1.54 0.23
C LYS A 74 16.13 0.19 0.48
N ASP A 75 17.33 0.19 1.05
CA ASP A 75 18.09 -1.02 1.40
C ASP A 75 17.35 -1.94 2.40
N ARG A 76 16.31 -1.43 3.09
CA ARG A 76 15.47 -2.22 3.99
C ARG A 76 14.31 -2.92 3.31
N LEU A 77 13.98 -2.58 2.06
CA LEU A 77 12.82 -3.17 1.39
C LEU A 77 13.04 -4.66 1.16
N MET A 78 14.17 -5.04 0.56
CA MET A 78 14.49 -6.45 0.28
C MET A 78 14.59 -7.26 1.58
N ASN A 79 15.26 -6.71 2.59
CA ASN A 79 15.32 -7.30 3.93
C ASN A 79 13.92 -7.49 4.56
N TYR A 80 13.01 -6.53 4.35
CA TYR A 80 11.64 -6.62 4.85
C TYR A 80 10.84 -7.70 4.10
N VAL A 81 10.99 -7.80 2.78
CA VAL A 81 10.35 -8.84 1.97
C VAL A 81 10.86 -10.22 2.38
N ASP A 82 12.17 -10.38 2.57
CA ASP A 82 12.80 -11.64 3.01
C ASP A 82 12.33 -12.08 4.41
N TRP A 83 12.18 -11.13 5.34
CA TRP A 83 11.61 -11.39 6.65
C TRP A 83 10.11 -11.72 6.57
N LEU A 84 9.37 -10.98 5.74
CA LEU A 84 7.92 -11.11 5.60
C LEU A 84 7.53 -12.43 4.93
N LYS A 85 8.33 -12.93 3.99
CA LYS A 85 8.05 -14.11 3.16
C LYS A 85 6.64 -14.09 2.58
N PRO A 86 6.28 -13.07 1.76
CA PRO A 86 4.98 -13.04 1.12
C PRO A 86 4.87 -14.14 0.06
N ASP A 87 3.67 -14.67 -0.15
CA ASP A 87 3.38 -15.60 -1.23
C ASP A 87 3.39 -14.90 -2.59
N ILE A 88 2.98 -13.62 -2.60
CA ILE A 88 2.86 -12.80 -3.81
C ILE A 88 3.35 -11.39 -3.54
N VAL A 89 4.18 -10.88 -4.46
CA VAL A 89 4.54 -9.46 -4.54
C VAL A 89 3.81 -8.84 -5.73
N ILE A 90 3.05 -7.78 -5.48
CA ILE A 90 2.32 -7.01 -6.51
C ILE A 90 2.91 -5.61 -6.57
N MET A 91 3.28 -5.17 -7.77
CA MET A 91 3.64 -3.79 -8.05
C MET A 91 2.50 -3.11 -8.79
N MET A 92 1.93 -2.08 -8.16
CA MET A 92 0.77 -1.36 -8.68
C MET A 92 1.07 0.13 -8.72
N TYR A 93 1.65 0.56 -9.84
CA TYR A 93 1.93 1.95 -10.13
C TYR A 93 1.11 2.42 -11.33
N THR A 94 0.74 3.70 -11.32
CA THR A 94 0.19 4.35 -12.51
C THR A 94 1.23 4.30 -13.63
N SER A 95 0.83 4.06 -14.89
CA SER A 95 1.76 3.89 -16.02
C SER A 95 2.78 5.04 -16.16
N GLY A 96 2.35 6.29 -15.93
CA GLY A 96 3.22 7.47 -15.97
C GLY A 96 4.27 7.55 -14.85
N ARG A 97 4.24 6.64 -13.87
CA ARG A 97 5.23 6.54 -12.78
C ARG A 97 6.37 5.58 -13.09
N LEU A 98 6.23 4.75 -14.13
CA LEU A 98 7.25 3.75 -14.51
C LEU A 98 8.55 4.40 -15.04
N SER A 99 8.50 5.65 -15.47
CA SER A 99 9.68 6.41 -15.91
C SER A 99 10.43 7.12 -14.78
N LEU A 100 9.96 7.02 -13.53
CA LEU A 100 10.60 7.65 -12.39
C LEU A 100 11.56 6.68 -11.71
N ASP A 101 12.85 6.96 -11.83
CA ASP A 101 13.93 6.16 -11.23
C ASP A 101 13.74 5.95 -9.71
N THR A 102 13.11 6.90 -9.02
CA THR A 102 12.90 6.84 -7.57
C THR A 102 12.01 5.67 -7.14
N LEU A 103 11.14 5.14 -8.01
CA LEU A 103 10.15 4.11 -7.69
C LEU A 103 10.57 2.68 -8.08
N LEU A 104 11.64 2.53 -8.85
CA LEU A 104 12.15 1.24 -9.37
C LEU A 104 13.57 0.91 -8.90
N GLN A 105 14.11 1.68 -7.95
CA GLN A 105 15.37 1.38 -7.28
C GLN A 105 15.10 0.50 -6.06
N PHE A 106 15.41 -0.79 -6.18
CA PHE A 106 15.27 -1.83 -5.14
C PHE A 106 16.63 -2.29 -4.64
#